data_AF-A0A6F8T3G2-F1
#
_entry.id   AF-A0A6F8T3G2-F1
#
_cell.length_a   1.000
_cell.length_b   1.000
_cell.length_c   1.000
_cell.angle_alpha   90.00
_cell.angle_beta   90.00
_cell.angle_gamma   90.00
#
_symmetry.space_group_name_H-M   'P 1'
#
loop_
_entity.id
_entity.type
_entity.pdbx_description
1 polymer ?
#
loop_
_entity_poly.entity_id
_entity_poly.type
_entity_poly.pdbx_seq_one_letter_code
_entity_poly.pdbx_strand_id
1 'polypeptide(L)' 'MVSYDVVSKYTEVFIVEKRVFKEVEAAGYICMSRSFLSQDRVNGTLSSRTPGPRYIKIGRAIRYLKDDLDVWLEQHRR' A
#
# COMPACT_ATOMS: atom_id res chain seq x y z
N MET A 1 -24.66 -31.07 -33.74
CA MET A 1 -25.18 -29.86 -33.08
C MET A 1 -24.62 -29.86 -31.67
N VAL A 2 -23.46 -29.25 -31.45
CA VAL A 2 -22.80 -29.21 -30.15
C VAL A 2 -23.34 -27.98 -29.42
N SER A 3 -24.03 -28.20 -28.31
CA SER A 3 -24.65 -27.15 -27.50
C SER A 3 -23.58 -26.28 -26.85
N TYR A 4 -23.61 -24.97 -27.15
CA TYR A 4 -22.66 -23.94 -26.72
C TYR A 4 -22.97 -23.37 -25.32
N ASP A 5 -23.65 -24.11 -24.44
CA ASP A 5 -24.14 -23.61 -23.14
C ASP A 5 -23.19 -23.86 -21.94
N VAL A 6 -21.88 -23.99 -22.18
CA VAL A 6 -20.91 -24.32 -21.10
C VAL A 6 -19.86 -23.22 -20.87
N VAL A 7 -19.89 -22.10 -21.60
CA VAL A 7 -18.84 -21.07 -21.51
C VAL A 7 -19.15 -19.95 -20.48
N SER A 8 -20.40 -19.79 -20.04
CA SER A 8 -20.83 -18.60 -19.29
C SER A 8 -20.73 -18.67 -17.74
N LYS A 9 -20.17 -19.73 -17.16
CA LYS A 9 -20.17 -19.93 -15.68
C LYS A 9 -18.85 -19.66 -14.96
N TYR A 10 -17.77 -19.31 -15.67
CA TYR A 10 -16.41 -19.30 -15.09
C TYR A 10 -15.72 -17.93 -14.95
N THR A 11 -16.42 -16.80 -15.00
CA THR A 11 -15.71 -15.49 -14.99
C THR A 11 -16.22 -14.49 -13.96
N GLU A 12 -16.50 -14.95 -12.73
CA GLU A 12 -16.45 -14.03 -11.59
C GLU A 12 -15.09 -14.16 -10.91
N VAL A 13 -14.10 -13.46 -11.48
CA VAL A 13 -12.78 -13.30 -10.86
C VAL A 13 -12.93 -12.29 -9.72
N PHE A 14 -13.15 -12.78 -8.50
CA PHE A 14 -13.13 -11.93 -7.31
C PHE A 14 -11.69 -11.45 -7.06
N ILE A 15 -11.35 -10.26 -7.56
CA ILE A 15 -10.07 -9.62 -7.26
C ILE A 15 -10.09 -9.17 -5.80
N VAL A 16 -9.45 -9.94 -4.93
CA VAL A 16 -9.23 -9.52 -3.54
C VAL A 16 -8.10 -8.49 -3.53
N GLU A 17 -8.46 -7.21 -3.52
CA GLU A 17 -7.52 -6.10 -3.41
C GLU A 17 -6.69 -6.23 -2.13
N LYS A 18 -5.36 -6.29 -2.30
CA LYS A 18 -4.43 -6.36 -1.17
C LYS A 18 -4.43 -5.02 -0.44
N ARG A 19 -4.96 -5.02 0.79
CA ARG A 19 -5.06 -3.80 1.62
C ARG A 19 -3.84 -3.49 2.48
N VAL A 20 -3.01 -4.49 2.77
CA VAL A 20 -1.89 -4.36 3.72
C VAL A 20 -0.56 -4.59 3.03
N PHE A 21 0.33 -3.61 3.13
CA PHE A 21 1.64 -3.58 2.50
C PHE A 21 2.75 -3.72 3.54
N LYS A 22 3.79 -4.48 3.21
CA LYS A 22 5.07 -4.44 3.95
C LYS A 22 5.83 -3.19 3.57
N GLU A 23 6.82 -2.81 4.38
CA GLU A 23 7.67 -1.63 4.12
C GLU A 23 8.25 -1.56 2.71
N VAL A 24 8.79 -2.68 2.21
CA VAL A 24 9.37 -2.75 0.86
C VAL A 24 8.33 -2.40 -0.21
N GLU A 25 7.11 -2.94 -0.03
CA GLU A 25 6.03 -2.78 -0.99
C GLU A 25 5.44 -1.37 -0.91
N ALA A 26 5.26 -0.85 0.31
CA ALA A 26 4.80 0.52 0.55
C ALA A 26 5.76 1.55 -0.04
N ALA A 27 7.07 1.34 0.10
CA ALA A 27 8.09 2.18 -0.51
C ALA A 27 7.95 2.20 -2.04
N GLY A 28 7.79 1.03 -2.65
CA GLY A 28 7.52 0.92 -4.08
C GLY A 28 6.20 1.59 -4.50
N TYR A 29 5.16 1.45 -3.69
CA TYR A 29 3.83 2.01 -3.96
C TYR A 29 3.82 3.54 -4.00
N ILE A 30 4.49 4.19 -3.05
CA ILE A 30 4.56 5.66 -3.00
C ILE A 30 5.77 6.24 -3.77
N CYS A 31 6.47 5.41 -4.55
CA CYS A 31 7.68 5.77 -5.29
C CYS A 31 8.81 6.38 -4.43
N MET A 32 8.96 5.91 -3.18
CA MET A 32 10.02 6.35 -2.25
C MET A 32 10.99 5.23 -1.92
N SER A 33 12.12 5.58 -1.31
CA SER A 33 13.09 4.59 -0.82
C SER A 33 12.65 3.95 0.51
N ARG A 34 13.04 2.70 0.75
CA ARG A 34 12.85 2.06 2.07
C ARG A 34 13.58 2.81 3.20
N SER A 35 14.73 3.39 2.86
CA SER A 35 15.54 4.22 3.75
C SER A 35 14.77 5.45 4.21
N PHE A 36 13.99 6.07 3.32
CA PHE A 36 13.10 7.19 3.65
C PHE A 36 12.09 6.78 4.73
N LEU A 37 11.35 5.69 4.54
CA LEU A 37 10.39 5.18 5.53
C LEU A 37 11.07 4.80 6.85
N SER A 38 12.27 4.23 6.80
CA SER A 38 13.01 3.86 8.01
C SER A 38 13.51 5.08 8.78
N GLN A 39 14.04 6.09 8.07
CA GLN A 39 14.47 7.35 8.67
C GLN A 39 13.30 8.13 9.26
N ASP A 40 12.14 8.13 8.61
CA ASP A 40 10.93 8.77 9.11
C ASP A 40 10.49 8.17 10.46
N ARG A 41 10.47 6.84 10.58
CA ARG A 41 10.13 6.17 11.85
C ARG A 41 11.12 6.45 12.99
N VAL A 42 12.41 6.61 12.67
CA VAL A 42 13.46 6.82 13.67
C VAL A 42 13.51 8.28 14.10
N ASN A 43 13.45 9.21 13.15
CA ASN A 43 13.59 10.64 13.43
C ASN A 43 12.25 11.28 13.86
N GLY A 44 11.12 10.63 13.61
CA GLY A 44 9.80 11.18 13.87
C GLY A 44 9.46 12.36 12.97
N THR A 45 8.38 13.06 13.31
CA THR A 45 7.89 14.24 12.58
C THR A 45 8.78 15.45 12.85
N LEU A 46 9.97 15.47 12.25
CA LEU A 46 10.79 16.68 12.22
C LEU A 46 10.04 17.74 11.40
N SER A 47 9.85 18.93 11.99
CA SER A 47 9.13 20.06 11.41
C SER A 47 9.66 20.57 10.05
N SER A 48 10.83 20.09 9.61
CA SER A 48 11.47 20.48 8.35
C SER A 48 11.61 19.34 7.33
N ARG A 49 11.01 18.16 7.55
CA ARG A 49 11.03 17.06 6.58
C ARG A 49 9.62 16.67 6.15
N THR A 50 9.49 16.19 4.93
CA THR A 50 8.28 15.53 4.42
C THR A 50 7.96 14.34 5.33
N PRO A 51 6.86 14.38 6.09
CA PRO A 51 6.51 13.26 6.96
C PRO A 51 6.17 12.04 6.12
N GLY A 52 6.54 10.85 6.58
CA GLY A 52 6.18 9.59 5.93
C GLY A 52 4.69 9.25 6.08
N PRO A 53 4.19 8.26 5.32
CA PRO A 53 2.83 7.76 5.47
C PRO A 53 2.62 7.08 6.84
N ARG A 54 1.37 7.06 7.28
CA ARG A 54 0.98 6.38 8.52
C ARG A 54 1.29 4.89 8.46
N TYR A 55 1.68 4.32 9.59
CA TYR A 55 2.02 2.90 9.70
C TYR A 55 1.40 2.27 10.94
N ILE A 56 1.17 0.96 10.85
CA ILE A 56 0.72 0.12 11.95
C ILE A 56 1.90 -0.72 12.43
N LYS A 57 2.18 -0.65 13.72
CA LYS A 57 3.18 -1.50 14.37
C LYS A 57 2.48 -2.66 15.08
N ILE A 58 2.75 -3.88 14.61
CA ILE A 58 2.24 -5.13 15.20
C ILE A 58 3.44 -5.94 15.68
N GLY A 59 3.74 -5.84 16.98
CA GLY A 59 4.95 -6.41 17.56
C GLY A 59 6.22 -5.82 16.92
N ARG A 60 7.02 -6.68 16.27
CA ARG A 60 8.23 -6.27 15.52
C ARG A 60 7.95 -5.91 14.06
N ALA A 61 6.74 -6.18 13.57
CA ALA A 61 6.36 -5.95 12.19
C ALA A 61 5.79 -4.55 12.00
N ILE A 62 6.19 -3.89 10.92
CA ILE A 62 5.58 -2.65 10.43
C ILE A 62 4.76 -2.98 9.18
N ARG A 63 3.54 -2.44 9.12
CA ARG A 63 2.58 -2.60 8.04
C ARG A 63 2.00 -1.25 7.65
N TYR A 64 1.67 -1.10 6.38
CA TYR A 64 1.04 0.09 5.83
C TYR A 64 -0.31 -0.32 5.23
N LEU A 65 -1.36 0.46 5.49
CA LEU A 65 -2.63 0.28 4.80
C LEU A 65 -2.59 0.99 3.45
N LYS A 66 -3.24 0.41 2.45
CA LYS A 66 -3.43 1.05 1.14
C LYS A 66 -4.04 2.44 1.30
N ASP A 67 -5.12 2.52 2.08
CA ASP A 67 -5.84 3.76 2.37
C ASP A 67 -4.90 4.86 2.93
N ASP A 68 -4.00 4.51 3.86
CA ASP A 68 -3.04 5.46 4.44
C ASP A 68 -1.99 5.93 3.42
N LEU A 69 -1.55 5.03 2.52
CA LEU A 69 -0.61 5.36 1.45
C LEU A 69 -1.26 6.26 0.40
N ASP A 70 -2.52 5.98 0.04
CA ASP A 70 -3.30 6.78 -0.91
C ASP A 70 -3.56 8.19 -0.36
N VAL A 71 -3.96 8.31 0.91
CA VAL A 71 -4.13 9.60 1.57
C VAL A 71 -2.82 10.39 1.58
N TRP A 72 -1.70 9.73 1.83
CA TRP A 72 -0.40 10.37 1.79
C TRP A 72 -0.06 10.88 0.38
N LEU A 73 -0.30 10.07 -0.65
CA LEU A 73 -0.08 10.48 -2.05
C LEU A 73 -0.94 11.68 -2.42
N GLU A 74 -2.21 11.69 -2.03
CA GLU A 74 -3.11 12.81 -2.29
C GLU A 74 -2.66 14.10 -1.58
N GLN A 75 -2.13 14.00 -0.36
CA GLN A 75 -1.55 15.15 0.36
C GLN A 75 -0.29 15.72 -0.31
N HIS A 76 0.45 14.90 -1.06
CA HIS A 76 1.68 15.28 -1.74
C HIS A 76 1.49 15.55 -3.24
N ARG A 77 0.25 15.44 -3.73
CA ARG A 77 -0.17 15.80 -5.08
C ARG A 77 -0.30 17.32 -5.20
N ARG A 78 0.83 18.00 -5.40
CA ARG A 78 0.87 19.44 -5.74
C ARG A 78 0.83 19.65 -7.24
#